data_AF-A0A382CJ99-F1
#
_entry.id   AF-A0A382CJ99-F1
#
_cell.length_a   1.000
_cell.length_b   1.000
_cell.length_c   1.000
_cell.angle_alpha   90.00
_cell.angle_beta   90.00
_cell.angle_gamma   90.00
#
_symmetry.space_group_name_H-M   'P 1'
#
loop_
_entity.id
_entity.type
_entity.pdbx_description
1 polymer ?
#
loop_
_entity_poly.entity_id
_entity_poly.type
_entity_poly.pdbx_seq_one_letter_code
_entity_poly.pdbx_strand_id
1 'polypeptide(L)'
;MNIGSILNQGFKKLSCSNIRNANLDCELLLSKIINKDREYVVLNLKDNIDKKYINFFYDLIERRKKGEPVAYLINKKEFWKETFYVDKNVLIPRPDTEHIIEEVIKNTYKDSKLHILDIGTGSGCILLSILKERKNFVGTGIDISKKCIKISKYNANKLKLTNRSKFYISDVDNFSIGKYDIVVSNPPYIELSKIRYLERDVASFEP
;
A
#
# COMPACT_ATOMS: atom_id res chain seq x y z
N MET A 1 -17.17 1.27 26.28
CA MET A 1 -18.11 1.51 25.16
C MET A 1 -17.99 0.31 24.23
N ASN A 2 -19.10 -0.19 23.68
CA ASN A 2 -19.04 -1.35 22.79
C ASN A 2 -18.64 -0.98 21.36
N ILE A 3 -18.17 -1.97 20.59
CA ILE A 3 -17.73 -1.82 19.20
C ILE A 3 -18.79 -1.10 18.35
N GLY A 4 -20.06 -1.54 18.40
CA GLY A 4 -21.14 -0.96 17.61
C GLY A 4 -21.36 0.52 17.90
N SER A 5 -21.28 0.94 19.17
CA SER A 5 -21.40 2.35 19.56
C SER A 5 -20.22 3.19 19.07
N ILE A 6 -19.00 2.63 19.12
CA ILE A 6 -17.78 3.30 18.62
C ILE A 6 -17.88 3.51 17.10
N LEU A 7 -18.24 2.47 16.35
CA LEU A 7 -18.41 2.54 14.90
C LEU A 7 -19.49 3.55 14.50
N ASN A 8 -20.65 3.54 15.17
CA ASN A 8 -21.72 4.49 14.89
C ASN A 8 -21.29 5.95 15.11
N GLN A 9 -20.50 6.22 16.15
CA GLN A 9 -19.97 7.57 16.39
C GLN A 9 -18.90 7.97 15.36
N GLY A 10 -18.00 7.06 15.00
CA GLY A 10 -17.02 7.28 13.94
C GLY A 10 -17.68 7.55 12.59
N PHE A 11 -18.68 6.75 12.23
CA PHE A 11 -19.45 6.89 10.99
C PHE A 11 -20.10 8.27 10.91
N LYS A 12 -20.82 8.70 11.96
CA LYS A 12 -21.42 10.04 11.99
C LYS A 12 -20.38 11.14 11.74
N LYS A 13 -19.20 11.04 12.37
CA LYS A 13 -18.10 12.01 12.20
C LYS A 13 -17.56 12.05 10.77
N LEU A 14 -17.37 10.89 10.12
CA LEU A 14 -16.85 10.81 8.75
C LEU A 14 -17.89 11.21 7.70
N SER A 15 -19.15 10.81 7.89
CA SER A 15 -20.25 11.15 6.98
C SER A 15 -20.51 12.66 6.93
N CYS A 16 -20.39 13.38 8.06
CA CYS A 16 -20.44 14.84 8.07
C CYS A 16 -19.30 15.51 7.29
N SER A 17 -18.25 14.77 6.93
CA SER A 17 -17.09 15.26 6.18
C SER A 17 -17.05 14.77 4.72
N ASN A 18 -18.19 14.27 4.19
CA ASN A 18 -18.34 13.75 2.81
C ASN A 18 -17.39 12.60 2.44
N ILE A 19 -16.97 11.78 3.41
CA ILE A 19 -16.19 10.56 3.13
C ILE A 19 -17.14 9.47 2.61
N ARG A 20 -16.98 9.07 1.34
CA ARG A 20 -17.88 8.11 0.66
C ARG A 20 -17.99 6.74 1.36
N ASN A 21 -16.87 6.21 1.87
CA ASN A 21 -16.79 4.86 2.45
C ASN A 21 -16.68 4.85 3.98
N ALA A 22 -17.32 5.81 4.65
CA ALA A 22 -17.19 6.05 6.10
C ALA A 22 -17.36 4.81 6.99
N ASN A 23 -18.26 3.88 6.67
CA ASN A 23 -18.46 2.65 7.44
C ASN A 23 -17.24 1.73 7.35
N LEU A 24 -16.80 1.43 6.12
CA LEU A 24 -15.63 0.59 5.89
C LEU A 24 -14.37 1.21 6.51
N ASP A 25 -14.19 2.52 6.37
CA ASP A 25 -13.09 3.25 6.99
C ASP A 25 -13.09 3.06 8.51
N CYS A 26 -14.24 3.23 9.19
CA CYS A 26 -14.35 3.00 10.63
C CYS A 26 -14.00 1.57 11.04
N GLU A 27 -14.51 0.57 10.31
CA GLU A 27 -14.25 -0.84 10.58
C GLU A 27 -12.76 -1.17 10.48
N LEU A 28 -12.10 -0.71 9.41
CA LEU A 28 -10.67 -0.92 9.18
C LEU A 28 -9.80 -0.22 10.23
N LEU A 29 -10.14 1.03 10.59
CA LEU A 29 -9.42 1.78 11.61
C LEU A 29 -9.56 1.14 12.99
N LEU A 30 -10.77 0.70 13.36
CA LEU A 30 -10.98 0.04 14.64
C LEU A 30 -10.28 -1.33 14.69
N SER A 31 -10.37 -2.12 13.63
CA SER A 31 -9.66 -3.40 13.43
C SER A 31 -8.16 -3.23 13.70
N LYS A 32 -7.54 -2.19 13.12
CA LYS A 32 -6.13 -1.85 13.34
C LYS A 32 -5.81 -1.57 14.81
N ILE A 33 -6.65 -0.81 15.50
CA ILE A 33 -6.41 -0.41 16.90
C ILE A 33 -6.51 -1.59 17.86
N ILE A 34 -7.50 -2.47 17.67
CA ILE A 34 -7.72 -3.61 18.57
C ILE A 34 -6.92 -4.85 18.16
N ASN A 35 -6.16 -4.78 17.06
CA ASN A 35 -5.37 -5.86 16.49
C ASN A 35 -6.19 -7.13 16.23
N LYS A 36 -7.34 -6.96 15.57
CA LYS A 36 -8.24 -8.02 15.13
C LYS A 36 -8.64 -7.77 13.68
N ASP A 37 -9.01 -8.82 12.96
CA ASP A 37 -9.49 -8.66 11.58
C ASP A 37 -10.86 -7.99 11.53
N ARG A 38 -11.24 -7.54 10.34
CA ARG A 38 -12.51 -6.80 10.11
C ARG A 38 -13.73 -7.66 10.47
N GLU A 39 -13.68 -8.95 10.19
CA GLU A 39 -14.71 -9.93 10.49
C GLU A 39 -15.03 -9.96 11.99
N TYR A 40 -14.00 -9.90 12.83
CA TYR A 40 -14.18 -9.83 14.28
C TYR A 40 -14.95 -8.58 14.68
N VAL A 41 -14.58 -7.41 14.12
CA VAL A 41 -15.25 -6.13 14.41
C VAL A 41 -16.73 -6.20 14.04
N VAL A 42 -17.06 -6.77 12.89
CA VAL A 42 -18.45 -6.88 12.39
C VAL A 42 -19.28 -7.88 13.20
N LEU A 43 -18.69 -9.02 13.58
CA LEU A 43 -19.42 -10.08 14.30
C LEU A 43 -19.60 -9.81 15.80
N ASN A 44 -18.73 -8.99 16.40
CA ASN A 44 -18.68 -8.80 17.85
C ASN A 44 -19.08 -7.38 18.29
N LEU A 45 -20.11 -6.79 17.68
CA LEU A 45 -20.54 -5.40 17.94
C LEU A 45 -20.84 -5.08 19.42
N LYS A 46 -21.13 -6.09 20.24
CA LYS A 46 -21.44 -5.95 21.67
C LYS A 46 -20.20 -5.97 22.57
N ASP A 47 -19.04 -6.35 22.05
CA ASP A 47 -17.80 -6.42 22.82
C ASP A 47 -17.37 -5.03 23.29
N ASN A 48 -16.90 -4.97 24.52
CA ASN A 48 -16.40 -3.74 25.13
C ASN A 48 -14.94 -3.49 24.75
N ILE A 49 -14.63 -2.24 24.42
CA ILE A 49 -13.26 -1.80 24.13
C ILE A 49 -12.76 -0.88 25.25
N ASP A 50 -11.50 -1.07 25.65
CA ASP A 50 -10.84 -0.20 26.64
C ASP A 50 -10.79 1.25 26.16
N LYS A 51 -10.95 2.18 27.11
CA LYS A 51 -10.93 3.62 26.85
C LYS A 51 -9.66 4.10 26.13
N LYS A 52 -8.50 3.47 26.38
CA LYS A 52 -7.24 3.79 25.69
C LYS A 52 -7.35 3.60 24.17
N TYR A 53 -7.95 2.49 23.74
CA TYR A 53 -8.12 2.16 22.31
C TYR A 53 -9.17 3.07 21.66
N ILE A 54 -10.21 3.43 22.41
CA ILE A 54 -11.22 4.39 21.94
C ILE A 54 -10.59 5.74 21.58
N ASN A 55 -9.66 6.25 22.39
CA ASN A 55 -8.98 7.51 22.08
C ASN A 55 -8.15 7.41 20.81
N PHE A 56 -7.35 6.35 20.65
CA PHE A 56 -6.57 6.13 19.42
C PHE A 56 -7.45 6.01 18.18
N PHE A 57 -8.61 5.36 18.29
CA PHE A 57 -9.58 5.29 17.19
C PHE A 57 -10.05 6.68 16.78
N TYR A 58 -10.43 7.53 17.74
CA TYR A 58 -10.89 8.89 17.42
C TYR A 58 -9.79 9.78 16.83
N ASP A 59 -8.54 9.60 17.25
CA ASP A 59 -7.40 10.31 16.64
C ASP A 59 -7.26 9.95 15.15
N LEU A 60 -7.44 8.67 14.79
CA LEU A 60 -7.44 8.23 13.40
C LEU A 60 -8.65 8.77 12.63
N ILE A 61 -9.83 8.85 13.25
CA ILE A 61 -11.02 9.46 12.64
C ILE A 61 -10.78 10.93 12.32
N GLU A 62 -10.18 11.71 13.22
CA GLU A 62 -9.89 13.13 12.96
C GLU A 62 -8.86 13.32 11.85
N ARG A 63 -7.90 12.41 11.70
CA ARG A 63 -6.98 12.40 10.54
C ARG A 63 -7.71 12.03 9.25
N ARG A 64 -8.58 11.01 9.29
CA ARG A 64 -9.35 10.60 8.11
C ARG A 64 -10.30 11.69 7.62
N LYS A 65 -10.93 12.46 8.53
CA LYS A 65 -11.76 13.63 8.20
C LYS A 65 -11.01 14.69 7.39
N LYS A 66 -9.70 14.82 7.58
CA LYS A 66 -8.85 15.76 6.82
C LYS A 66 -8.51 15.24 5.41
N GLY A 67 -8.91 14.00 5.09
CA GLY A 67 -8.66 13.36 3.81
C GLY A 67 -7.49 12.38 3.82
N GLU A 68 -6.83 12.13 4.95
CA GLU A 68 -5.68 11.21 4.96
C GLU A 68 -6.13 9.79 4.54
N PRO A 69 -5.49 9.14 3.56
CA PRO A 69 -5.88 7.81 3.09
C PRO A 69 -5.89 6.75 4.20
N VAL A 70 -6.91 5.89 4.22
CA VAL A 70 -7.00 4.79 5.21
C VAL A 70 -5.77 3.89 5.15
N ALA A 71 -5.24 3.59 3.97
CA ALA A 71 -4.05 2.75 3.81
C ALA A 71 -2.83 3.29 4.58
N TYR A 72 -2.67 4.61 4.67
CA TYR A 72 -1.61 5.24 5.47
C TYR A 72 -1.94 5.23 6.97
N LEU A 73 -3.21 5.40 7.35
CA LEU A 73 -3.64 5.32 8.75
C LEU A 73 -3.45 3.92 9.34
N ILE A 74 -3.66 2.87 8.55
CA ILE A 74 -3.44 1.47 8.97
C ILE A 74 -2.07 0.92 8.59
N ASN A 75 -1.29 1.68 7.81
CA ASN A 75 -0.01 1.32 7.21
C ASN A 75 -0.03 -0.01 6.43
N LYS A 76 -1.10 -0.26 5.69
CA LYS A 76 -1.34 -1.51 4.99
C LYS A 76 -2.11 -1.26 3.69
N LYS A 77 -1.69 -1.92 2.61
CA LYS A 77 -2.45 -2.03 1.37
C LYS A 77 -2.32 -3.44 0.82
N GLU A 78 -3.46 -4.03 0.46
CA GLU A 78 -3.50 -5.26 -0.32
C GLU A 78 -3.28 -4.94 -1.80
N PHE A 79 -2.44 -5.74 -2.43
CA PHE A 79 -2.10 -5.63 -3.83
C PHE A 79 -1.68 -7.01 -4.35
N TRP A 80 -2.23 -7.41 -5.49
CA TRP A 80 -2.13 -8.77 -6.00
C TRP A 80 -2.62 -9.78 -4.94
N LYS A 81 -1.73 -10.67 -4.47
CA LYS A 81 -2.02 -11.69 -3.45
C LYS A 81 -1.39 -11.38 -2.10
N GLU A 82 -0.77 -10.21 -1.97
CA GLU A 82 0.10 -9.90 -0.84
C GLU A 82 -0.34 -8.62 -0.14
N THR A 83 0.14 -8.49 1.10
CA THR A 83 -0.02 -7.28 1.89
C THR A 83 1.28 -6.51 1.93
N PHE A 84 1.22 -5.24 1.53
CA PHE A 84 2.33 -4.30 1.60
C PHE A 84 2.14 -3.30 2.73
N TYR A 85 3.23 -2.99 3.43
CA TYR A 85 3.32 -1.79 4.25
C TYR A 85 3.45 -0.58 3.35
N VAL A 86 2.67 0.45 3.65
CA VAL A 86 2.68 1.73 2.96
C VAL A 86 2.61 2.87 3.98
N ASP A 87 3.21 4.00 3.63
CA ASP A 87 3.07 5.26 4.35
C ASP A 87 3.13 6.42 3.34
N LYS A 88 3.03 7.66 3.83
CA LYS A 88 3.05 8.89 3.03
C LYS A 88 4.26 9.08 2.11
N ASN A 89 5.27 8.21 2.17
CA ASN A 89 6.47 8.30 1.35
C ASN A 89 6.39 7.44 0.08
N VAL A 90 5.32 6.66 -0.12
CA VAL A 90 5.11 5.82 -1.31
C VAL A 90 3.70 5.99 -1.84
N LEU A 91 3.53 5.93 -3.17
CA LEU A 91 2.21 5.81 -3.79
C LEU A 91 1.52 4.54 -3.25
N ILE A 92 0.25 4.65 -2.88
CA ILE A 92 -0.55 3.50 -2.46
C ILE A 92 -0.82 2.64 -3.71
N PRO A 93 -0.42 1.35 -3.72
CA PRO A 93 -0.63 0.47 -4.87
C PRO A 93 -2.07 0.49 -5.40
N ARG A 94 -2.21 0.61 -6.72
CA ARG A 94 -3.51 0.73 -7.42
C ARG A 94 -3.89 -0.59 -8.09
N PRO A 95 -5.18 -0.98 -8.10
CA PRO A 95 -5.62 -2.20 -8.78
C PRO A 95 -5.19 -2.26 -10.25
N ASP A 96 -5.27 -1.15 -10.98
CA ASP A 96 -4.88 -1.09 -12.39
C ASP A 96 -3.40 -1.45 -12.63
N THR A 97 -2.54 -1.26 -11.62
CA THR A 97 -1.12 -1.65 -11.68
C THR A 97 -0.92 -3.17 -11.67
N GLU A 98 -1.93 -3.95 -11.26
CA GLU A 98 -1.88 -5.42 -11.27
C GLU A 98 -1.79 -5.99 -12.70
N HIS A 99 -2.26 -5.26 -13.71
CA HIS A 99 -2.13 -5.66 -15.12
C HIS A 99 -0.66 -5.83 -15.55
N ILE A 100 0.28 -5.07 -14.96
CA ILE A 100 1.71 -5.24 -15.22
C ILE A 100 2.17 -6.63 -14.77
N ILE A 101 1.68 -7.10 -13.61
CA ILE A 101 2.01 -8.42 -13.08
C ILE A 101 1.39 -9.51 -13.95
N GLU A 102 0.13 -9.34 -14.36
CA GLU A 102 -0.56 -10.26 -15.27
C GLU A 102 0.22 -10.44 -16.56
N GLU A 103 0.66 -9.35 -17.19
CA GLU A 103 1.34 -9.42 -18.47
C GLU A 103 2.72 -10.07 -18.34
N VAL A 104 3.48 -9.80 -17.27
CA VAL A 104 4.74 -10.51 -17.00
C VAL A 104 4.50 -12.00 -16.79
N ILE A 105 3.45 -12.38 -16.06
CA ILE A 105 3.12 -13.79 -15.82
C ILE A 105 2.70 -14.47 -17.12
N LYS A 106 1.91 -13.82 -17.94
CA LYS A 106 1.40 -14.36 -19.21
C LYS A 106 2.52 -14.62 -20.22
N ASN A 107 3.52 -13.74 -20.27
CA ASN A 107 4.61 -13.81 -21.24
C ASN A 107 5.86 -14.54 -20.72
N THR A 108 5.78 -15.20 -19.56
CA THR A 108 6.92 -15.93 -19.00
C THR A 108 6.53 -17.30 -18.49
N TYR A 109 7.41 -18.29 -18.71
CA TYR A 109 7.24 -19.61 -18.14
C TYR A 109 7.59 -19.61 -16.64
N LYS A 110 6.89 -20.44 -15.87
CA LYS A 110 7.08 -20.52 -14.41
C LYS A 110 8.50 -20.89 -13.99
N ASP A 111 9.17 -21.72 -14.80
CA ASP A 111 10.49 -22.25 -14.50
C ASP A 111 11.65 -21.41 -15.06
N SER A 112 11.35 -20.37 -15.86
CA SER A 112 12.37 -19.45 -16.39
C SER A 112 13.15 -18.76 -15.27
N LYS A 113 14.45 -18.57 -15.49
CA LYS A 113 15.35 -17.83 -14.61
C LYS A 113 15.58 -16.45 -15.21
N LEU A 114 14.74 -15.49 -14.87
CA LEU A 114 14.79 -14.14 -15.43
C LEU A 114 15.16 -13.11 -14.37
N HIS A 115 15.87 -12.08 -14.82
CA HIS A 115 16.24 -10.91 -14.06
C HIS A 115 15.31 -9.76 -14.41
N ILE A 116 14.55 -9.27 -13.43
CA ILE A 116 13.60 -8.17 -13.61
C ILE A 116 14.14 -6.86 -12.99
N LEU A 117 13.98 -5.76 -13.71
CA LEU A 117 14.18 -4.40 -13.22
C LEU A 117 12.82 -3.72 -13.02
N ASP A 118 12.59 -3.15 -11.84
CA ASP A 118 11.42 -2.33 -11.51
C ASP A 118 11.85 -0.88 -11.27
N ILE A 119 11.44 0.02 -12.17
CA ILE A 119 11.82 1.44 -12.16
C ILE A 119 10.73 2.24 -11.46
N GLY A 120 11.11 3.01 -10.44
CA GLY A 120 10.15 3.70 -9.57
C GLY A 120 9.44 2.72 -8.63
N THR A 121 10.22 1.84 -7.99
CA THR A 121 9.68 0.67 -7.28
C THR A 121 8.72 1.04 -6.14
N GLY A 122 8.81 2.25 -5.58
CA GLY A 122 7.90 2.73 -4.54
C GLY A 122 7.89 1.80 -3.32
N SER A 123 6.73 1.19 -3.04
CA SER A 123 6.59 0.21 -1.96
C SER A 123 7.20 -1.17 -2.28
N GLY A 124 7.71 -1.36 -3.50
CA GLY A 124 8.16 -2.63 -4.05
C GLY A 124 7.04 -3.56 -4.53
N CYS A 125 5.81 -3.04 -4.68
CA CYS A 125 4.64 -3.89 -4.86
C CYS A 125 4.67 -4.70 -6.17
N ILE A 126 5.09 -4.10 -7.29
CA ILE A 126 5.19 -4.78 -8.59
C ILE A 126 6.26 -5.87 -8.51
N LEU A 127 7.51 -5.49 -8.23
CA LEU A 127 8.64 -6.39 -8.17
C LEU A 127 8.39 -7.60 -7.26
N LEU A 128 7.98 -7.34 -6.02
CA LEU A 128 7.86 -8.38 -5.01
C LEU A 128 6.70 -9.33 -5.31
N SER A 129 5.61 -8.84 -5.92
CA SER A 129 4.49 -9.70 -6.35
C SER A 129 4.92 -10.64 -7.48
N ILE A 130 5.68 -10.14 -8.45
CA ILE A 130 6.24 -10.98 -9.53
C ILE A 130 7.18 -12.05 -8.95
N LEU A 131 8.05 -11.69 -8.00
CA LEU A 131 8.95 -12.66 -7.36
C LEU A 131 8.21 -13.72 -6.52
N LYS A 132 7.00 -13.44 -6.04
CA LYS A 132 6.14 -14.44 -5.37
C LYS A 132 5.55 -15.44 -6.35
N GLU A 133 5.21 -14.99 -7.55
CA GLU A 133 4.65 -15.82 -8.62
C GLU A 133 5.71 -16.59 -9.41
N ARG A 134 6.96 -16.12 -9.39
CA ARG A 134 8.08 -16.70 -10.13
C ARG A 134 9.24 -17.02 -9.18
N LYS A 135 9.33 -18.29 -8.78
CA LYS A 135 10.32 -18.76 -7.78
C LYS A 135 11.77 -18.58 -8.24
N ASN A 136 12.00 -18.68 -9.54
CA ASN A 136 13.33 -18.64 -10.14
C ASN A 136 13.75 -17.24 -10.63
N PHE A 137 12.88 -16.23 -10.45
CA PHE A 137 13.24 -14.86 -10.80
C PHE A 137 14.07 -14.22 -9.69
N VAL A 138 14.92 -13.28 -10.09
CA VAL A 138 15.56 -12.33 -9.20
C VAL A 138 15.28 -10.92 -9.70
N GLY A 139 15.21 -9.98 -8.76
CA GLY A 139 14.71 -8.65 -9.03
C GLY A 139 15.64 -7.56 -8.56
N THR A 140 15.66 -6.46 -9.30
CA THR A 140 16.22 -5.17 -8.85
C THR A 140 15.13 -4.11 -8.90
N GLY A 141 14.94 -3.39 -7.80
CA GLY A 141 14.08 -2.20 -7.76
C GLY A 141 14.93 -0.94 -7.62
N ILE A 142 14.61 0.09 -8.39
CA ILE A 142 15.24 1.40 -8.27
C ILE A 142 14.20 2.47 -7.98
N ASP A 143 14.59 3.47 -7.21
CA ASP A 143 13.77 4.63 -6.90
C ASP A 143 14.67 5.81 -6.51
N ILE A 144 14.30 7.01 -6.92
CA ILE A 144 15.02 8.23 -6.54
C ILE A 144 14.87 8.52 -5.03
N SER A 145 13.79 8.04 -4.41
CA SER A 145 13.47 8.28 -3.02
C SER A 145 14.11 7.24 -2.10
N LYS A 146 15.05 7.69 -1.28
CA LYS A 146 15.60 6.90 -0.16
C LYS A 146 14.52 6.33 0.76
N LYS A 147 13.37 7.02 0.90
CA LYS A 147 12.27 6.58 1.76
C LYS A 147 11.49 5.43 1.11
N CYS A 148 11.21 5.51 -0.19
CA CYS A 148 10.66 4.38 -0.97
C CYS A 148 11.54 3.14 -0.82
N ILE A 149 12.85 3.28 -1.01
CA ILE A 149 13.80 2.15 -0.87
C ILE A 149 13.81 1.53 0.53
N LYS A 150 13.59 2.30 1.59
CA LYS A 150 13.43 1.73 2.94
C LYS A 150 12.17 0.88 3.05
N ILE A 151 11.06 1.35 2.48
CA ILE A 151 9.77 0.67 2.51
C ILE A 151 9.79 -0.58 1.64
N SER A 152 10.35 -0.52 0.43
CA SER A 152 10.49 -1.70 -0.44
C SER A 152 11.36 -2.78 0.20
N LYS A 153 12.46 -2.40 0.85
CA LYS A 153 13.29 -3.33 1.67
C LYS A 153 12.50 -3.92 2.84
N TYR A 154 11.71 -3.11 3.55
CA TYR A 154 10.86 -3.60 4.64
C TYR A 154 9.84 -4.63 4.13
N ASN A 155 9.17 -4.35 3.02
CA ASN A 155 8.23 -5.27 2.39
C ASN A 155 8.91 -6.55 1.88
N ALA A 156 10.09 -6.44 1.27
CA ALA A 156 10.86 -7.59 0.83
C ALA A 156 11.23 -8.50 2.00
N ASN A 157 11.62 -7.93 3.14
CA ASN A 157 11.88 -8.70 4.36
C ASN A 157 10.61 -9.39 4.87
N LYS A 158 9.49 -8.65 4.98
CA LYS A 158 8.20 -9.18 5.41
C LYS A 158 7.72 -10.35 4.54
N LEU A 159 7.97 -10.29 3.23
CA LEU A 159 7.60 -11.31 2.26
C LEU A 159 8.66 -12.41 2.07
N LYS A 160 9.78 -12.35 2.81
CA LYS A 160 10.91 -13.30 2.72
C LYS A 160 11.56 -13.36 1.32
N LEU A 161 11.74 -12.20 0.70
CA LEU A 161 12.28 -12.02 -0.66
C LEU A 161 13.63 -11.29 -0.71
N THR A 162 14.23 -10.98 0.43
CA THR A 162 15.52 -10.25 0.51
C THR A 162 16.65 -10.92 -0.26
N ASN A 163 16.68 -12.25 -0.31
CA ASN A 163 17.70 -13.00 -1.06
C ASN A 163 17.51 -12.96 -2.59
N ARG A 164 16.34 -12.54 -3.07
CA ARG A 164 15.98 -12.48 -4.49
C ARG A 164 15.67 -11.06 -4.97
N SER A 165 15.81 -10.06 -4.11
CA SER A 165 15.54 -8.67 -4.45
C SER A 165 16.68 -7.76 -3.98
N LYS A 166 17.11 -6.87 -4.86
CA LYS A 166 18.07 -5.80 -4.56
C LYS A 166 17.40 -4.46 -4.81
N PHE A 167 17.76 -3.46 -4.00
CA PHE A 167 17.15 -2.14 -4.08
C PHE A 167 18.21 -1.05 -4.04
N TYR A 168 18.16 -0.13 -5.01
CA TYR A 168 19.11 0.95 -5.19
C TYR A 168 18.41 2.31 -5.22
N ILE A 169 19.08 3.32 -4.63
CA ILE A 169 18.63 4.70 -4.75
C ILE A 169 19.26 5.25 -6.03
N SER A 170 18.46 5.43 -7.07
CA SER A 170 18.91 5.89 -8.38
C SER A 170 17.73 6.36 -9.20
N ASP A 171 17.94 7.35 -10.06
CA ASP A 171 17.10 7.58 -11.23
C ASP A 171 17.45 6.59 -12.36
N VAL A 172 16.61 6.55 -13.39
CA VAL A 172 16.75 5.63 -14.53
C VAL A 172 17.92 5.99 -15.44
N ASP A 173 18.25 7.28 -15.59
CA ASP A 173 19.28 7.74 -16.52
C ASP A 173 20.69 7.39 -16.02
N ASN A 174 20.87 7.32 -14.69
CA ASN A 174 22.15 7.02 -14.06
C ASN A 174 22.32 5.54 -13.63
N PHE A 175 21.29 4.70 -13.77
CA PHE A 175 21.35 3.32 -13.29
C PHE A 175 21.96 2.37 -14.34
N SER A 176 23.16 1.84 -14.06
CA SER A 176 23.92 1.00 -15.00
C SER A 176 24.35 -0.36 -14.45
N ILE A 177 23.73 -0.83 -13.36
CA ILE A 177 24.12 -2.08 -12.69
C ILE A 177 23.33 -3.26 -13.26
N GLY A 178 24.03 -4.26 -13.80
CA GLY A 178 23.44 -5.54 -14.21
C GLY A 178 22.86 -5.56 -15.62
N LYS A 179 22.20 -6.67 -15.96
CA LYS A 179 21.43 -6.88 -17.18
C LYS A 179 20.08 -7.49 -16.80
N TYR A 180 19.05 -7.14 -17.56
CA TYR A 180 17.67 -7.46 -17.23
C TYR A 180 16.97 -8.03 -18.45
N ASP A 181 16.21 -9.10 -18.25
CA ASP A 181 15.39 -9.73 -19.26
C ASP A 181 14.03 -9.03 -19.38
N ILE A 182 13.57 -8.41 -18.28
CA ILE A 182 12.28 -7.72 -18.18
C ILE A 182 12.49 -6.40 -17.45
N VAL A 183 11.95 -5.33 -18.00
CA VAL A 183 11.87 -4.02 -17.34
C VAL A 183 10.40 -3.67 -17.15
N VAL A 184 10.02 -3.34 -15.92
CA VAL A 184 8.68 -2.86 -15.56
C VAL A 184 8.78 -1.51 -14.88
N SER A 185 7.73 -0.72 -15.01
CA SER A 185 7.62 0.56 -14.31
C SER A 185 6.15 1.00 -14.25
N ASN A 186 5.80 1.70 -13.17
CA ASN A 186 4.60 2.51 -13.11
C ASN A 186 5.03 3.95 -12.76
N PRO A 187 5.60 4.69 -13.73
CA PRO A 187 6.17 6.00 -13.47
C PRO A 187 5.07 7.04 -13.21
N PRO A 188 5.40 8.21 -12.64
CA PRO A 188 4.46 9.33 -12.56
C PRO A 188 4.03 9.77 -13.98
N TYR A 189 2.75 9.67 -14.28
CA TYR A 189 2.18 10.00 -15.60
C TYR A 189 1.14 11.13 -15.57
N ILE A 190 0.84 11.67 -14.37
CA ILE A 190 -0.16 12.72 -14.21
C ILE A 190 0.48 14.09 -14.50
N GLU A 191 -0.10 14.83 -15.44
CA GLU A 191 0.30 16.22 -15.70
C GLU A 191 0.13 17.10 -14.45
N LEU A 192 1.12 17.94 -14.16
CA LEU A 192 1.11 18.83 -12.99
C LEU A 192 -0.14 19.73 -12.94
N SER A 193 -0.62 20.18 -14.09
CA SER A 193 -1.82 21.01 -14.23
C SER A 193 -3.11 20.30 -13.78
N LYS A 194 -3.11 18.96 -13.85
CA LYS A 194 -4.25 18.09 -13.54
C LYS A 194 -4.32 17.66 -12.07
N ILE A 195 -3.23 17.80 -11.30
CA ILE A 195 -3.16 17.37 -9.89
C ILE A 195 -4.27 18.01 -9.03
N ARG A 196 -4.59 19.29 -9.26
CA ARG A 196 -5.65 20.01 -8.52
C ARG A 196 -7.06 19.45 -8.71
N TYR A 197 -7.28 18.62 -9.73
CA TYR A 197 -8.57 18.00 -10.02
C TYR A 197 -8.66 16.56 -9.54
N LEU A 198 -7.58 16.02 -8.96
CA LEU A 198 -7.60 14.69 -8.34
C LEU A 198 -8.41 14.71 -7.04
N GLU A 199 -8.84 13.54 -6.60
CA GLU A 199 -9.46 13.39 -5.28
C GLU A 199 -8.50 13.89 -4.19
N ARG A 200 -9.07 14.50 -3.14
CA ARG A 200 -8.32 15.25 -2.12
C ARG A 200 -7.27 14.40 -1.42
N ASP A 201 -7.59 13.14 -1.20
CA ASP A 201 -6.72 12.14 -0.58
C ASP A 201 -5.52 11.76 -1.44
N VAL A 202 -5.63 11.88 -2.77
CA VAL A 202 -4.49 11.73 -3.69
C VAL A 202 -3.69 13.02 -3.77
N ALA A 203 -4.34 14.14 -4.10
CA ALA A 203 -3.68 15.42 -4.37
C ALA A 203 -2.92 16.00 -3.16
N SER A 204 -3.36 15.69 -1.94
CA SER A 204 -2.83 16.32 -0.71
C SER A 204 -1.92 15.41 0.12
N PHE A 205 -1.91 14.09 -0.11
CA PHE A 205 -1.24 13.14 0.80
C PHE A 205 -0.29 12.16 0.11
N GLU A 206 -0.47 11.85 -1.17
CA GLU A 206 0.44 10.96 -1.89
C GLU A 206 1.63 11.76 -2.47
N PRO A 207 2.83 11.15 -2.55
CA PRO A 207 4.05 11.81 -3.01
C PRO A 207 4.07 12.09 -4.53
#